data_AF-A0A7Z0QMH5-F1
#
_entry.id   AF-A0A7Z0QMH5-F1
#
_cell.length_a   1.000
_cell.length_b   1.000
_cell.length_c   1.000
_cell.angle_alpha   90.00
_cell.angle_beta   90.00
_cell.angle_gamma   90.00
#
_symmetry.space_group_name_H-M   'P 1'
#
loop_
_entity.id
_entity.type
_entity.pdbx_description
1 polymer ?
#
loop_
_entity_poly.entity_id
_entity_poly.type
_entity_poly.pdbx_seq_one_letter_code
_entity_poly.pdbx_strand_id
1 'polypeptide(L)'
;MTRIAVGGFLHETNTFAPTKATFADFQHGGGWPAMTEGADVLKVMRRINVGLAGFVDSAEANGWNLIPTIACGASPSAHVTRDAFERIVKVMVDGIAAAGPLDAVYLDLHGAMVTEHLDNGEGEILARVRRVIGKNVPLVASLDLHANVTPEMMEHADALIAYRTYPHVDMAETGRASARHLALLLQTRQRFAKSFRQLPFLIAISWQCTNDFPTKGIYEKLAALESDAVPTLSFAPGFPAADFRDCGPSVFAYGITQADADRAADAIVKLIESHEDDFDGKIWSPDDGVRHAMELAKSASKPIIIADTQDNPGAGGDSDTTGMLRALVRNKASAATGAIYDPASAKAAHAASVGATVTLSLGGKSGIPGDEPYRETFIVEKLSDGRFIAPGPYYGGREMEMGPSACLRIGDVRIVVSSHKAQLADQAMYRYVGIEPTAQKILVNKSSVHFRADFEPIAEKLMICAAPGAMPADTATLPWTRLRPGIRIKPNGPVFTPPSR
;
A
#
# COMPACT_ATOMS: atom_id res chain seq x y z
N MET A 1 -32.22 -17.66 3.40
CA MET A 1 -31.20 -16.74 3.94
C MET A 1 -30.07 -16.70 2.94
N THR A 2 -29.68 -15.50 2.48
CA THR A 2 -28.63 -15.34 1.46
C THR A 2 -27.30 -15.87 1.99
N ARG A 3 -26.64 -16.79 1.27
CA ARG A 3 -25.36 -17.42 1.63
C ARG A 3 -24.23 -16.82 0.79
N ILE A 4 -23.21 -16.28 1.43
CA ILE A 4 -22.11 -15.59 0.74
C ILE A 4 -20.79 -16.16 1.21
N ALA A 5 -19.99 -16.72 0.29
CA ALA A 5 -18.62 -17.09 0.64
C ALA A 5 -17.73 -15.85 0.69
N VAL A 6 -16.85 -15.78 1.69
CA VAL A 6 -15.94 -14.64 1.89
C VAL A 6 -14.52 -15.10 2.15
N GLY A 7 -13.54 -14.34 1.66
CA GLY A 7 -12.11 -14.58 1.91
C GLY A 7 -11.27 -13.39 1.46
N GLY A 8 -9.97 -13.44 1.71
CA GLY A 8 -9.05 -12.40 1.28
C GLY A 8 -7.62 -12.88 1.10
N PHE A 9 -6.92 -12.30 0.13
CA PHE A 9 -5.52 -12.57 -0.14
C PHE A 9 -4.87 -11.30 -0.68
N LEU A 10 -4.15 -10.60 0.19
CA LEU A 10 -3.63 -9.26 -0.09
C LEU A 10 -2.11 -9.27 -0.16
N HIS A 11 -1.57 -8.83 -1.30
CA HIS A 11 -0.14 -8.54 -1.46
C HIS A 11 0.06 -7.51 -2.56
N GLU A 12 0.94 -6.55 -2.32
CA GLU A 12 1.42 -5.62 -3.33
C GLU A 12 2.81 -6.05 -3.79
N THR A 13 2.97 -6.32 -5.08
CA THR A 13 4.25 -6.78 -5.61
C THR A 13 5.06 -5.67 -6.26
N ASN A 14 6.21 -5.37 -5.68
CA ASN A 14 7.31 -4.67 -6.34
C ASN A 14 8.24 -5.67 -7.02
N THR A 15 8.07 -5.86 -8.33
CA THR A 15 8.85 -6.83 -9.11
C THR A 15 10.36 -6.56 -9.14
N PHE A 16 10.79 -5.37 -8.72
CA PHE A 16 12.18 -4.94 -8.63
C PHE A 16 12.75 -5.02 -7.21
N ALA A 17 11.91 -5.31 -6.20
CA ALA A 17 12.34 -5.49 -4.82
C ALA A 17 13.22 -6.74 -4.67
N PRO A 18 14.10 -6.79 -3.65
CA PRO A 18 15.07 -7.88 -3.50
C PRO A 18 14.48 -9.17 -2.91
N THR A 19 13.42 -9.05 -2.11
CA THR A 19 12.93 -10.14 -1.26
C THR A 19 11.54 -10.60 -1.70
N LYS A 20 11.35 -11.89 -1.93
CA LYS A 20 10.07 -12.50 -2.33
C LYS A 20 9.12 -12.71 -1.15
N ALA A 21 7.82 -12.77 -1.43
CA ALA A 21 6.79 -13.11 -0.45
C ALA A 21 6.60 -14.63 -0.34
N THR A 22 7.05 -15.21 0.76
CA THR A 22 6.94 -16.65 1.07
C THR A 22 5.66 -16.97 1.84
N PHE A 23 5.32 -18.26 1.95
CA PHE A 23 4.14 -18.68 2.73
C PHE A 23 4.24 -18.25 4.20
N ALA A 24 5.46 -18.26 4.77
CA ALA A 24 5.71 -17.85 6.15
C ALA A 24 5.38 -16.36 6.37
N ASP A 25 5.61 -15.51 5.38
CA ASP A 25 5.29 -14.07 5.46
C ASP A 25 3.78 -13.84 5.60
N PHE A 26 2.97 -14.62 4.87
CA PHE A 26 1.50 -14.60 5.00
C PHE A 26 1.02 -15.21 6.32
N GLN A 27 1.66 -16.29 6.80
CA GLN A 27 1.35 -16.84 8.12
C GLN A 27 1.60 -15.81 9.23
N HIS A 28 2.66 -15.03 9.10
CA HIS A 28 2.99 -13.98 10.05
C HIS A 28 2.11 -12.73 9.92
N GLY A 29 1.74 -12.33 8.70
CA GLY A 29 0.88 -11.19 8.40
C GLY A 29 1.65 -9.91 8.03
N GLY A 30 2.92 -9.76 8.42
CA GLY A 30 3.78 -8.64 7.98
C GLY A 30 3.18 -7.25 8.23
N GLY A 31 2.55 -7.05 9.39
CA GLY A 31 1.83 -5.81 9.70
C GLY A 31 0.31 -5.88 9.49
N TRP A 32 -0.20 -6.98 8.93
CA TRP A 32 -1.62 -7.35 8.93
C TRP A 32 -1.91 -8.41 10.01
N PRO A 33 -3.19 -8.76 10.29
CA PRO A 33 -3.49 -9.94 11.09
C PRO A 33 -2.86 -11.20 10.48
N ALA A 34 -2.48 -12.15 11.33
CA ALA A 34 -1.97 -13.44 10.91
C ALA A 34 -2.99 -14.18 10.03
N MET A 35 -2.50 -15.01 9.10
CA MET A 35 -3.34 -15.85 8.26
C MET A 35 -4.33 -16.65 9.10
N THR A 36 -5.60 -16.54 8.75
CA THR A 36 -6.71 -17.17 9.48
C THR A 36 -7.62 -17.90 8.51
N GLU A 37 -8.14 -19.06 8.92
CA GLU A 37 -9.00 -19.93 8.12
C GLU A 37 -10.35 -20.18 8.80
N GLY A 38 -11.37 -20.50 8.00
CA GLY A 38 -12.70 -20.89 8.44
C GLY A 38 -13.40 -19.83 9.31
N ALA A 39 -14.18 -20.29 10.28
CA ALA A 39 -15.02 -19.44 11.11
C ALA A 39 -14.24 -18.38 11.92
N ASP A 40 -12.94 -18.60 12.16
CA ASP A 40 -12.11 -17.65 12.91
C ASP A 40 -11.79 -16.39 12.10
N VAL A 41 -11.89 -16.43 10.76
CA VAL A 41 -11.72 -15.24 9.89
C VAL A 41 -12.65 -14.12 10.35
N LEU A 42 -13.92 -14.43 10.63
CA LEU A 42 -14.90 -13.44 11.08
C LEU A 42 -14.59 -12.89 12.47
N LYS A 43 -13.83 -13.60 13.30
CA LYS A 43 -13.41 -13.11 14.62
C LYS A 43 -12.21 -12.19 14.49
N VAL A 44 -11.20 -12.61 13.73
CA VAL A 44 -9.93 -11.91 13.57
C VAL A 44 -10.07 -10.62 12.77
N MET A 45 -10.88 -10.64 11.71
CA MET A 45 -11.01 -9.51 10.79
C MET A 45 -12.05 -8.47 11.24
N ARG A 46 -12.72 -8.66 12.38
CA ARG A 46 -13.71 -7.69 12.87
C ARG A 46 -13.03 -6.44 13.43
N ARG A 47 -13.67 -5.28 13.22
CA ARG A 47 -13.31 -3.99 13.83
C ARG A 47 -11.88 -3.50 13.53
N ILE A 48 -11.31 -3.94 12.42
CA ILE A 48 -10.06 -3.40 11.87
C ILE A 48 -10.36 -2.73 10.53
N ASN A 49 -9.47 -1.85 10.08
CA ASN A 49 -9.66 -1.14 8.81
C ASN A 49 -9.19 -1.99 7.61
N VAL A 50 -9.96 -3.02 7.25
CA VAL A 50 -9.76 -3.83 6.02
C VAL A 50 -11.10 -4.03 5.29
N GLY A 51 -11.06 -4.28 3.98
CA GLY A 51 -12.26 -4.46 3.16
C GLY A 51 -13.19 -5.54 3.73
N LEU A 52 -12.62 -6.70 4.08
CA LEU A 52 -13.38 -7.81 4.64
C LEU A 52 -14.15 -7.44 5.92
N ALA A 53 -13.57 -6.62 6.79
CA ALA A 53 -14.24 -6.16 8.01
C ALA A 53 -15.52 -5.38 7.71
N GLY A 54 -15.42 -4.39 6.80
CA GLY A 54 -16.57 -3.57 6.43
C GLY A 54 -17.64 -4.33 5.65
N PHE A 55 -17.25 -5.30 4.82
CA PHE A 55 -18.20 -6.20 4.18
C PHE A 55 -18.96 -7.04 5.22
N VAL A 56 -18.26 -7.58 6.23
CA VAL A 56 -18.88 -8.34 7.33
C VAL A 56 -19.92 -7.51 8.07
N ASP A 57 -19.60 -6.28 8.45
CA ASP A 57 -20.56 -5.38 9.12
C ASP A 57 -21.85 -5.19 8.29
N SER A 58 -21.69 -5.00 6.97
CA SER A 58 -22.82 -4.80 6.05
C SER A 58 -23.63 -6.07 5.83
N ALA A 59 -22.97 -7.22 5.75
CA ALA A 59 -23.61 -8.52 5.58
C ALA A 59 -24.48 -8.86 6.79
N GLU A 60 -24.01 -8.61 8.01
CA GLU A 60 -24.77 -8.79 9.25
C GLU A 60 -26.03 -7.90 9.26
N ALA A 61 -25.89 -6.62 8.88
CA ALA A 61 -27.01 -5.70 8.78
C ALA A 61 -28.06 -6.13 7.73
N ASN A 62 -27.65 -6.81 6.67
CA ASN A 62 -28.54 -7.37 5.65
C ASN A 62 -29.09 -8.78 5.99
N GLY A 63 -28.70 -9.36 7.13
CA GLY A 63 -29.11 -10.71 7.52
C GLY A 63 -28.54 -11.81 6.59
N TRP A 64 -27.39 -11.57 5.98
CA TRP A 64 -26.69 -12.55 5.16
C TRP A 64 -25.90 -13.55 6.01
N ASN A 65 -25.85 -14.81 5.57
CA ASN A 65 -25.06 -15.86 6.18
C ASN A 65 -23.70 -15.96 5.49
N LEU A 66 -22.63 -15.59 6.21
CA LEU A 66 -21.27 -15.61 5.68
C LEU A 66 -20.62 -17.00 5.85
N ILE A 67 -19.98 -17.48 4.79
CA ILE A 67 -19.19 -18.72 4.76
C ILE A 67 -17.71 -18.35 4.55
N PRO A 68 -16.94 -18.12 5.61
CA PRO A 68 -15.55 -17.72 5.49
C PRO A 68 -14.64 -18.86 5.02
N THR A 69 -13.62 -18.54 4.21
CA THR A 69 -12.59 -19.48 3.75
C THR A 69 -11.23 -19.20 4.38
N ILE A 70 -10.45 -18.28 3.81
CA ILE A 70 -9.14 -17.86 4.30
C ILE A 70 -9.01 -16.36 4.16
N ALA A 71 -8.31 -15.73 5.10
CA ALA A 71 -7.92 -14.33 5.00
C ALA A 71 -6.46 -14.18 5.43
N CYS A 72 -5.64 -13.60 4.55
CA CYS A 72 -4.24 -13.31 4.83
C CYS A 72 -3.73 -12.11 4.02
N GLY A 73 -2.71 -11.46 4.57
CA GLY A 73 -1.91 -10.47 3.87
C GLY A 73 -0.43 -10.62 4.25
N ALA A 74 0.45 -10.01 3.47
CA ALA A 74 1.87 -9.86 3.81
C ALA A 74 2.31 -8.44 3.50
N SER A 75 3.44 -8.00 4.09
CA SER A 75 4.04 -6.71 3.71
C SER A 75 4.36 -6.71 2.21
N PRO A 76 4.24 -5.55 1.53
CA PRO A 76 4.71 -5.42 0.16
C PRO A 76 6.16 -5.88 -0.01
N SER A 77 6.42 -6.58 -1.10
CA SER A 77 7.71 -7.21 -1.39
C SER A 77 7.79 -7.57 -2.88
N ALA A 78 8.84 -8.28 -3.30
CA ALA A 78 8.86 -8.92 -4.60
C ALA A 78 7.86 -10.08 -4.68
N HIS A 79 7.82 -10.70 -5.86
CA HIS A 79 6.92 -11.77 -6.26
C HIS A 79 6.49 -12.71 -5.12
N VAL A 80 5.20 -12.97 -5.05
CA VAL A 80 4.67 -14.08 -4.25
C VAL A 80 5.22 -15.38 -4.81
N THR A 81 5.81 -16.21 -3.94
CA THR A 81 6.34 -17.52 -4.34
C THR A 81 5.22 -18.42 -4.87
N ARG A 82 5.54 -19.28 -5.84
CA ARG A 82 4.58 -20.26 -6.38
C ARG A 82 3.96 -21.10 -5.27
N ASP A 83 4.77 -21.56 -4.31
CA ASP A 83 4.30 -22.35 -3.17
C ASP A 83 3.25 -21.59 -2.34
N ALA A 84 3.54 -20.34 -1.97
CA ALA A 84 2.61 -19.52 -1.18
C ALA A 84 1.28 -19.32 -1.92
N PHE A 85 1.35 -18.90 -3.18
CA PHE A 85 0.16 -18.65 -3.99
C PHE A 85 -0.70 -19.91 -4.14
N GLU A 86 -0.10 -21.03 -4.59
CA GLU A 86 -0.85 -22.26 -4.85
C GLU A 86 -1.48 -22.83 -3.58
N ARG A 87 -0.81 -22.73 -2.42
CA ARG A 87 -1.37 -23.19 -1.14
C ARG A 87 -2.54 -22.33 -0.68
N ILE A 88 -2.38 -21.01 -0.67
CA ILE A 88 -3.40 -20.08 -0.17
C ILE A 88 -4.64 -20.13 -1.07
N VAL A 89 -4.44 -20.08 -2.38
CA VAL A 89 -5.54 -20.12 -3.35
C VAL A 89 -6.25 -21.48 -3.31
N LYS A 90 -5.52 -22.58 -3.08
CA LYS A 90 -6.15 -23.89 -2.88
C LYS A 90 -7.11 -23.89 -1.68
N VAL A 91 -6.69 -23.36 -0.52
CA VAL A 91 -7.58 -23.27 0.66
C VAL A 91 -8.82 -22.43 0.36
N MET A 92 -8.63 -21.27 -0.29
CA MET A 92 -9.74 -20.38 -0.67
C MET A 92 -10.75 -21.08 -1.59
N VAL A 93 -10.27 -21.68 -2.68
CA VAL A 93 -11.11 -22.27 -3.73
C VAL A 93 -11.78 -23.56 -3.25
N ASP A 94 -11.06 -24.42 -2.52
CA ASP A 94 -11.64 -25.63 -1.93
C ASP A 94 -12.72 -25.28 -0.89
N GLY A 95 -12.49 -24.24 -0.08
CA GLY A 95 -13.48 -23.75 0.88
C GLY A 95 -14.75 -23.23 0.21
N ILE A 96 -14.62 -22.50 -0.90
CA ILE A 96 -15.75 -22.05 -1.72
C ILE A 96 -16.49 -23.25 -2.33
N ALA A 97 -15.77 -24.24 -2.85
CA ALA A 97 -16.37 -25.45 -3.43
C ALA A 97 -17.14 -26.28 -2.39
N ALA A 98 -16.59 -26.40 -1.18
CA ALA A 98 -17.19 -27.15 -0.08
C ALA A 98 -18.38 -26.44 0.58
N ALA A 99 -18.58 -25.14 0.32
CA ALA A 99 -19.65 -24.33 0.92
C ALA A 99 -21.07 -24.74 0.48
N GLY A 100 -21.20 -25.60 -0.53
CA GLY A 100 -22.48 -25.97 -1.14
C GLY A 100 -23.09 -24.80 -1.95
N PRO A 101 -24.42 -24.75 -2.12
CA PRO A 101 -25.06 -23.65 -2.83
C PRO A 101 -24.78 -22.28 -2.20
N LEU A 102 -24.32 -21.34 -3.01
CA LEU A 102 -24.00 -19.97 -2.65
C LEU A 102 -24.86 -19.02 -3.49
N ASP A 103 -25.30 -17.92 -2.86
CA ASP A 103 -25.99 -16.83 -3.54
C ASP A 103 -25.00 -15.78 -4.08
N ALA A 104 -23.79 -15.71 -3.53
CA ALA A 104 -22.70 -14.86 -4.01
C ALA A 104 -21.33 -15.25 -3.42
N VAL A 105 -20.26 -14.66 -3.96
CA VAL A 105 -18.92 -14.66 -3.38
C VAL A 105 -18.41 -13.23 -3.30
N TYR A 106 -17.77 -12.89 -2.18
CA TYR A 106 -17.01 -11.66 -2.02
C TYR A 106 -15.56 -11.95 -1.65
N LEU A 107 -14.61 -11.26 -2.29
CA LEU A 107 -13.18 -11.37 -1.98
C LEU A 107 -12.58 -10.01 -1.64
N ASP A 108 -11.75 -9.98 -0.61
CA ASP A 108 -10.90 -8.83 -0.30
C ASP A 108 -9.51 -9.05 -0.88
N LEU A 109 -9.20 -8.39 -1.99
CA LEU A 109 -7.96 -8.56 -2.76
C LEU A 109 -7.19 -7.24 -2.81
N HIS A 110 -5.89 -7.29 -3.06
CA HIS A 110 -5.11 -6.06 -3.25
C HIS A 110 -5.30 -5.49 -4.66
N GLY A 111 -5.14 -6.34 -5.69
CA GLY A 111 -5.20 -5.97 -7.10
C GLY A 111 -3.83 -5.68 -7.74
N ALA A 112 -2.73 -5.91 -7.03
CA ALA A 112 -1.36 -5.65 -7.52
C ALA A 112 -0.40 -6.82 -7.23
N MET A 113 -0.93 -8.04 -7.12
CA MET A 113 -0.13 -9.23 -6.85
C MET A 113 0.45 -9.78 -8.15
N VAL A 114 1.78 -9.90 -8.17
CA VAL A 114 2.52 -10.65 -9.18
C VAL A 114 3.16 -11.85 -8.49
N THR A 115 3.03 -13.02 -9.09
CA THR A 115 3.62 -14.26 -8.56
C THR A 115 4.77 -14.70 -9.43
N GLU A 116 5.61 -15.61 -8.94
CA GLU A 116 6.73 -16.16 -9.74
C GLU A 116 6.30 -16.75 -11.09
N HIS A 117 5.04 -17.18 -11.22
CA HIS A 117 4.55 -17.89 -12.41
C HIS A 117 3.34 -17.24 -13.09
N LEU A 118 2.83 -16.14 -12.55
CA LEU A 118 1.63 -15.44 -13.04
C LEU A 118 1.83 -13.93 -12.87
N ASP A 119 1.64 -13.20 -13.97
CA ASP A 119 1.71 -11.74 -13.98
C ASP A 119 0.52 -11.08 -13.25
N ASN A 120 -0.63 -11.75 -13.25
CA ASN A 120 -1.90 -11.27 -12.70
C ASN A 120 -2.43 -12.25 -11.65
N GLY A 121 -1.97 -12.10 -10.40
CA GLY A 121 -2.36 -12.99 -9.29
C GLY A 121 -3.87 -12.94 -9.03
N GLU A 122 -4.45 -11.73 -8.98
CA GLU A 122 -5.88 -11.55 -8.72
C GLU A 122 -6.76 -12.08 -9.86
N GLY A 123 -6.35 -11.90 -11.12
CA GLY A 123 -7.07 -12.49 -12.26
C GLY A 123 -7.16 -13.99 -12.17
N GLU A 124 -6.05 -14.68 -11.85
CA GLU A 124 -6.06 -16.14 -11.70
C GLU A 124 -6.93 -16.59 -10.51
N ILE A 125 -6.93 -15.84 -9.39
CA ILE A 125 -7.82 -16.10 -8.25
C ILE A 125 -9.29 -16.00 -8.71
N LEU A 126 -9.66 -14.90 -9.35
CA LEU A 126 -11.02 -14.67 -9.86
C LEU A 126 -11.42 -15.75 -10.88
N ALA A 127 -10.51 -16.16 -11.76
CA ALA A 127 -10.71 -17.23 -12.74
C ALA A 127 -10.98 -18.59 -12.07
N ARG A 128 -10.19 -18.96 -11.04
CA ARG A 128 -10.36 -20.21 -10.28
C ARG A 128 -11.67 -20.23 -9.52
N VAL A 129 -12.03 -19.13 -8.86
CA VAL A 129 -13.31 -19.01 -8.16
C VAL A 129 -14.47 -19.09 -9.15
N ARG A 130 -14.39 -18.39 -10.29
CA ARG A 130 -15.41 -18.43 -11.34
C ARG A 130 -15.65 -19.85 -11.87
N ARG A 131 -14.59 -20.65 -12.03
CA ARG A 131 -14.69 -22.07 -12.43
C ARG A 131 -15.50 -22.91 -11.45
N VAL A 132 -15.40 -22.63 -10.15
CA VAL A 132 -16.11 -23.38 -9.10
C VAL A 132 -17.56 -22.95 -8.96
N ILE A 133 -17.83 -21.64 -8.95
CA ILE A 133 -19.18 -21.11 -8.68
C ILE A 133 -20.06 -20.98 -9.92
N GLY A 134 -19.47 -21.12 -11.11
CA GLY A 134 -20.15 -20.92 -12.39
C GLY A 134 -20.46 -19.45 -12.71
N LYS A 135 -21.14 -19.21 -13.83
CA LYS A 135 -21.35 -17.85 -14.37
C LYS A 135 -22.47 -17.05 -13.68
N ASN A 136 -23.37 -17.74 -12.97
CA ASN A 136 -24.59 -17.13 -12.46
C ASN A 136 -24.43 -16.56 -11.04
N VAL A 137 -23.55 -17.14 -10.23
CA VAL A 137 -23.28 -16.65 -8.86
C VAL A 137 -22.48 -15.34 -8.97
N PRO A 138 -22.97 -14.21 -8.43
CA PRO A 138 -22.22 -12.96 -8.35
C PRO A 138 -20.86 -13.15 -7.66
N LEU A 139 -19.80 -12.62 -8.27
CA LEU A 139 -18.45 -12.52 -7.70
C LEU A 139 -18.05 -11.05 -7.61
N VAL A 140 -17.92 -10.54 -6.40
CA VAL A 140 -17.54 -9.14 -6.14
C VAL A 140 -16.19 -9.12 -5.43
N ALA A 141 -15.32 -8.18 -5.75
CA ALA A 141 -14.10 -7.96 -4.99
C ALA A 141 -13.87 -6.48 -4.65
N SER A 142 -13.41 -6.21 -3.44
CA SER A 142 -12.75 -4.94 -3.13
C SER A 142 -11.28 -5.00 -3.52
N LEU A 143 -10.74 -3.86 -3.91
CA LEU A 143 -9.35 -3.69 -4.35
C LEU A 143 -8.73 -2.47 -3.66
N ASP A 144 -7.41 -2.51 -3.49
CA ASP A 144 -6.62 -1.30 -3.22
C ASP A 144 -6.68 -0.35 -4.43
N LEU A 145 -6.56 0.95 -4.21
CA LEU A 145 -6.47 1.92 -5.32
C LEU A 145 -5.15 1.79 -6.09
N HIS A 146 -4.12 1.17 -5.51
CA HIS A 146 -2.90 0.79 -6.21
C HIS A 146 -3.08 -0.45 -7.09
N ALA A 147 -4.29 -1.00 -7.22
CA ALA A 147 -4.54 -2.13 -8.10
C ALA A 147 -4.13 -1.85 -9.56
N ASN A 148 -3.34 -2.75 -10.13
CA ASN A 148 -3.06 -2.80 -11.56
C ASN A 148 -4.14 -3.67 -12.25
N VAL A 149 -5.36 -3.13 -12.33
CA VAL A 149 -6.53 -3.86 -12.85
C VAL A 149 -6.33 -4.27 -14.30
N THR A 150 -6.63 -5.54 -14.60
CA THR A 150 -6.48 -6.12 -15.94
C THR A 150 -7.83 -6.42 -16.60
N PRO A 151 -7.86 -6.59 -17.94
CA PRO A 151 -9.05 -7.08 -18.65
C PRO A 151 -9.58 -8.42 -18.10
N GLU A 152 -8.69 -9.32 -17.67
CA GLU A 152 -9.05 -10.62 -17.11
C GLU A 152 -9.81 -10.49 -15.79
N MET A 153 -9.39 -9.56 -14.91
CA MET A 153 -10.12 -9.27 -13.68
C MET A 153 -11.54 -8.78 -13.98
N MET A 154 -11.68 -7.86 -14.95
CA MET A 154 -12.98 -7.34 -15.39
C MET A 154 -13.88 -8.40 -16.02
N GLU A 155 -13.30 -9.39 -16.69
CA GLU A 155 -14.03 -10.52 -17.27
C GLU A 155 -14.61 -11.43 -16.18
N HIS A 156 -13.81 -11.79 -15.17
CA HIS A 156 -14.18 -12.81 -14.19
C HIS A 156 -15.01 -12.30 -13.01
N ALA A 157 -14.77 -11.07 -12.55
CA ALA A 157 -15.56 -10.45 -11.48
C ALA A 157 -16.84 -9.81 -12.04
N ASP A 158 -17.96 -9.93 -11.35
CA ASP A 158 -19.18 -9.18 -11.68
C ASP A 158 -19.07 -7.72 -11.24
N ALA A 159 -18.34 -7.44 -10.16
CA ALA A 159 -17.93 -6.09 -9.79
C ALA A 159 -16.56 -6.07 -9.07
N LEU A 160 -15.80 -5.02 -9.35
CA LEU A 160 -14.58 -4.63 -8.66
C LEU A 160 -14.84 -3.25 -8.06
N ILE A 161 -14.42 -3.00 -6.84
CA ILE A 161 -14.60 -1.71 -6.16
C ILE A 161 -13.27 -1.31 -5.51
N ALA A 162 -12.67 -0.20 -5.94
CA ALA A 162 -11.40 0.25 -5.38
C ALA A 162 -11.58 1.20 -4.18
N TYR A 163 -10.53 1.30 -3.36
CA TYR A 163 -10.36 2.37 -2.36
C TYR A 163 -10.46 3.76 -3.02
N ARG A 164 -10.76 4.78 -2.22
CA ARG A 164 -10.86 6.18 -2.65
C ARG A 164 -9.92 7.12 -1.91
N THR A 165 -9.19 6.62 -0.91
CA THR A 165 -8.27 7.44 -0.12
C THR A 165 -6.84 6.91 -0.15
N TYR A 166 -5.88 7.80 -0.36
CA TYR A 166 -4.45 7.57 -0.16
C TYR A 166 -3.88 8.76 0.62
N PRO A 167 -3.56 8.63 1.93
CA PRO A 167 -3.48 7.41 2.76
C PRO A 167 -4.76 6.58 2.83
N HIS A 168 -4.65 5.25 2.85
CA HIS A 168 -5.81 4.35 2.94
C HIS A 168 -6.44 4.41 4.32
N VAL A 169 -7.46 5.24 4.47
CA VAL A 169 -8.30 5.34 5.67
C VAL A 169 -9.70 4.79 5.44
N ASP A 170 -10.03 4.41 4.19
CA ASP A 170 -11.36 3.98 3.75
C ASP A 170 -11.46 2.48 3.37
N MET A 171 -10.46 1.65 3.69
CA MET A 171 -10.43 0.23 3.31
C MET A 171 -11.71 -0.52 3.72
N ALA A 172 -12.13 -0.36 4.98
CA ALA A 172 -13.39 -0.94 5.44
C ALA A 172 -14.62 -0.32 4.74
N GLU A 173 -14.60 0.98 4.42
CA GLU A 173 -15.71 1.59 3.68
C GLU A 173 -15.83 1.03 2.27
N THR A 174 -14.73 0.67 1.61
CA THR A 174 -14.76 -0.04 0.33
C THR A 174 -15.38 -1.42 0.45
N GLY A 175 -15.16 -2.13 1.54
CA GLY A 175 -15.88 -3.35 1.88
C GLY A 175 -17.40 -3.14 1.97
N ARG A 176 -17.83 -2.05 2.63
CA ARG A 176 -19.25 -1.66 2.72
C ARG A 176 -19.81 -1.29 1.35
N ALA A 177 -19.05 -0.56 0.54
CA ALA A 177 -19.41 -0.24 -0.84
C ALA A 177 -19.60 -1.49 -1.70
N SER A 178 -18.72 -2.49 -1.52
CA SER A 178 -18.81 -3.79 -2.19
C SER A 178 -20.08 -4.54 -1.79
N ALA A 179 -20.45 -4.52 -0.50
CA ALA A 179 -21.70 -5.10 -0.01
C ALA A 179 -22.93 -4.37 -0.58
N ARG A 180 -22.90 -3.03 -0.67
CA ARG A 180 -23.98 -2.23 -1.31
C ARG A 180 -24.16 -2.62 -2.77
N HIS A 181 -23.07 -2.73 -3.52
CA HIS A 181 -23.12 -3.16 -4.92
C HIS A 181 -23.66 -4.59 -5.06
N LEU A 182 -23.20 -5.51 -4.21
CA LEU A 182 -23.69 -6.88 -4.20
C LEU A 182 -25.19 -6.98 -3.89
N ALA A 183 -25.68 -6.16 -2.95
CA ALA A 183 -27.10 -6.10 -2.64
C ALA A 183 -27.93 -5.70 -3.87
N LEU A 184 -27.45 -4.74 -4.68
CA LEU A 184 -28.10 -4.36 -5.95
C LEU A 184 -28.15 -5.53 -6.94
N LEU A 185 -27.04 -6.28 -7.10
CA LEU A 185 -27.00 -7.45 -7.97
C LEU A 185 -28.01 -8.53 -7.53
N LEU A 186 -28.12 -8.78 -6.22
CA LEU A 186 -29.03 -9.78 -5.65
C LEU A 186 -30.50 -9.36 -5.76
N GLN A 187 -30.81 -8.08 -5.51
CA GLN A 187 -32.17 -7.54 -5.54
C GLN A 187 -32.71 -7.44 -6.97
N THR A 188 -31.90 -6.89 -7.89
CA THR A 188 -32.33 -6.69 -9.29
C THR A 188 -32.24 -7.95 -10.13
N ARG A 189 -31.37 -8.90 -9.74
CA ARG A 189 -30.97 -10.06 -10.55
C ARG A 189 -30.46 -9.68 -11.94
N GLN A 190 -29.98 -8.44 -12.09
CA GLN A 190 -29.41 -7.91 -13.31
C GLN A 190 -27.89 -7.78 -13.15
N ARG A 191 -27.18 -8.03 -14.25
CA ARG A 191 -25.76 -7.70 -14.35
C ARG A 191 -25.64 -6.31 -14.95
N PHE A 192 -24.79 -5.47 -14.37
CA PHE A 192 -24.50 -4.16 -14.90
C PHE A 192 -23.54 -4.25 -16.09
N ALA A 193 -23.68 -3.32 -17.03
CA ALA A 193 -22.72 -3.14 -18.10
C ALA A 193 -21.40 -2.64 -17.50
N LYS A 194 -20.28 -3.13 -18.03
CA LYS A 194 -18.94 -2.82 -17.54
C LYS A 194 -18.21 -1.94 -18.54
N SER A 195 -17.50 -0.94 -18.05
CA SER A 195 -16.51 -0.20 -18.82
C SER A 195 -15.16 -0.25 -18.12
N PHE A 196 -14.09 -0.29 -18.92
CA PHE A 196 -12.71 -0.33 -18.45
C PHE A 196 -11.85 0.49 -19.41
N ARG A 197 -10.97 1.32 -18.83
CA ARG A 197 -9.98 2.12 -19.54
C ARG A 197 -8.66 2.04 -18.79
N GLN A 198 -7.56 1.93 -19.53
CA GLN A 198 -6.21 2.09 -18.98
C GLN A 198 -5.62 3.39 -19.47
N LEU A 199 -4.95 4.11 -18.57
CA LEU A 199 -4.35 5.40 -18.86
C LEU A 199 -3.04 5.22 -19.68
N PRO A 200 -2.63 6.24 -20.44
CA PRO A 200 -1.46 6.15 -21.32
C PRO A 200 -0.12 6.46 -20.63
N PHE A 201 -0.09 6.68 -19.31
CA PHE A 201 1.13 6.96 -18.55
C PHE A 201 1.09 6.33 -17.15
N LEU A 202 2.26 6.01 -16.58
CA LEU A 202 2.40 5.62 -15.18
C LEU A 202 2.37 6.84 -14.26
N ILE A 203 1.82 6.68 -13.04
CA ILE A 203 1.80 7.72 -12.00
C ILE A 203 2.63 7.19 -10.83
N ALA A 204 3.71 7.88 -10.43
CA ALA A 204 4.49 7.48 -9.27
C ALA A 204 3.67 7.60 -7.97
N ILE A 205 3.83 6.67 -7.02
CA ILE A 205 3.04 6.64 -5.76
C ILE A 205 3.11 7.94 -4.97
N SER A 206 4.23 8.67 -5.05
CA SER A 206 4.42 9.95 -4.38
C SER A 206 3.40 11.02 -4.82
N TRP A 207 2.81 10.87 -6.02
CA TRP A 207 1.87 11.80 -6.64
C TRP A 207 0.41 11.30 -6.62
N GLN A 208 0.15 10.17 -5.98
CA GLN A 208 -1.18 9.56 -5.93
C GLN A 208 -2.00 9.97 -4.68
N CYS A 209 -1.47 10.85 -3.82
CA CYS A 209 -2.14 11.24 -2.58
C CYS A 209 -3.49 11.93 -2.86
N THR A 210 -4.57 11.40 -2.27
CA THR A 210 -5.95 11.87 -2.53
C THR A 210 -6.30 13.13 -1.75
N ASN A 211 -5.43 13.60 -0.85
CA ASN A 211 -5.58 14.88 -0.17
C ASN A 211 -5.09 16.05 -1.04
N ASP A 212 -4.23 15.76 -2.01
CA ASP A 212 -3.59 16.76 -2.86
C ASP A 212 -4.25 16.84 -4.24
N PHE A 213 -4.13 18.00 -4.86
CA PHE A 213 -4.40 18.16 -6.28
C PHE A 213 -3.31 17.47 -7.11
N PRO A 214 -3.64 16.80 -8.24
CA PRO A 214 -4.95 16.74 -8.90
C PRO A 214 -5.87 15.63 -8.38
N THR A 215 -5.32 14.63 -7.67
CA THR A 215 -6.02 13.41 -7.28
C THR A 215 -7.27 13.68 -6.45
N LYS A 216 -7.23 14.65 -5.53
CA LYS A 216 -8.40 15.09 -4.76
C LYS A 216 -9.58 15.46 -5.66
N GLY A 217 -9.34 16.33 -6.65
CA GLY A 217 -10.37 16.78 -7.59
C GLY A 217 -10.89 15.65 -8.48
N ILE A 218 -10.03 14.69 -8.83
CA ILE A 218 -10.42 13.50 -9.59
C ILE A 218 -11.37 12.62 -8.78
N TYR A 219 -11.08 12.34 -7.51
CA TYR A 219 -11.98 11.53 -6.66
C TYR A 219 -13.27 12.27 -6.27
N GLU A 220 -13.22 13.59 -6.08
CA GLU A 220 -14.43 14.42 -5.93
C GLU A 220 -15.33 14.31 -7.17
N LYS A 221 -14.74 14.39 -8.38
CA LYS A 221 -15.49 14.20 -9.63
C LYS A 221 -16.03 12.78 -9.77
N LEU A 222 -15.23 11.77 -9.40
CA LEU A 222 -15.63 10.37 -9.41
C LEU A 222 -16.87 10.14 -8.56
N ALA A 223 -16.86 10.63 -7.31
CA ALA A 223 -18.01 10.50 -6.41
C ALA A 223 -19.25 11.23 -6.95
N ALA A 224 -19.08 12.38 -7.60
CA ALA A 224 -20.17 13.15 -8.19
C ALA A 224 -20.79 12.52 -9.45
N LEU A 225 -20.13 11.56 -10.10
CA LEU A 225 -20.66 10.85 -11.27
C LEU A 225 -21.45 9.59 -10.90
N GLU A 226 -21.34 9.11 -9.66
CA GLU A 226 -22.12 7.97 -9.20
C GLU A 226 -23.60 8.36 -9.03
N SER A 227 -24.48 7.45 -9.46
CA SER A 227 -25.92 7.64 -9.50
C SER A 227 -26.63 6.29 -9.65
N ASP A 228 -27.96 6.28 -9.67
CA ASP A 228 -28.72 5.05 -9.97
C ASP A 228 -28.37 4.47 -11.36
N ALA A 229 -27.97 5.32 -12.32
CA ALA A 229 -27.54 4.89 -13.65
C ALA A 229 -26.11 4.33 -13.68
N VAL A 230 -25.25 4.78 -12.75
CA VAL A 230 -23.84 4.36 -12.60
C VAL A 230 -23.59 4.08 -11.13
N PRO A 231 -24.04 2.91 -10.62
CA PRO A 231 -23.97 2.59 -9.19
C PRO A 231 -22.55 2.49 -8.64
N THR A 232 -21.55 2.28 -9.49
CA THR A 232 -20.16 2.20 -9.06
C THR A 232 -19.22 2.69 -10.14
N LEU A 233 -18.33 3.58 -9.74
CA LEU A 233 -17.20 4.06 -10.51
C LEU A 233 -15.94 3.96 -9.65
N SER A 234 -14.81 3.60 -10.25
CA SER A 234 -13.54 3.45 -9.55
C SER A 234 -12.39 3.91 -10.43
N PHE A 235 -11.40 4.52 -9.80
CA PHE A 235 -10.13 4.90 -10.37
C PHE A 235 -9.06 4.23 -9.53
N ALA A 236 -8.22 3.42 -10.15
CA ALA A 236 -7.03 2.86 -9.53
C ALA A 236 -5.81 3.51 -10.18
N PRO A 237 -5.08 4.42 -9.49
CA PRO A 237 -3.82 4.96 -9.99
C PRO A 237 -2.76 3.91 -10.35
N GLY A 238 -2.89 2.69 -9.81
CA GLY A 238 -2.00 1.56 -10.07
C GLY A 238 -0.68 1.63 -9.30
N PHE A 239 -0.08 0.46 -9.05
CA PHE A 239 1.21 0.34 -8.40
C PHE A 239 2.33 0.35 -9.45
N PRO A 240 3.15 1.42 -9.55
CA PRO A 240 4.02 1.66 -10.68
C PRO A 240 5.41 1.02 -10.49
N ALA A 241 5.47 -0.22 -9.98
CA ALA A 241 6.70 -0.99 -9.82
C ALA A 241 6.51 -2.50 -10.10
N ALA A 242 5.59 -2.83 -11.01
CA ALA A 242 5.31 -4.20 -11.44
C ALA A 242 5.58 -4.41 -12.94
N ASP A 243 6.67 -5.08 -13.31
CA ASP A 243 7.08 -5.29 -14.71
C ASP A 243 6.25 -6.36 -15.41
N PHE A 244 5.02 -6.00 -15.76
CA PHE A 244 4.11 -6.81 -16.56
C PHE A 244 3.21 -5.93 -17.45
N ARG A 245 2.53 -6.57 -18.41
CA ARG A 245 1.85 -5.90 -19.52
C ARG A 245 0.86 -4.82 -19.07
N ASP A 246 0.04 -5.14 -18.07
CA ASP A 246 -1.11 -4.31 -17.70
C ASP A 246 -0.85 -3.42 -16.48
N CYS A 247 0.41 -3.30 -16.04
CA CYS A 247 0.81 -2.34 -15.03
C CYS A 247 0.45 -0.91 -15.45
N GLY A 248 -0.30 -0.21 -14.60
CA GLY A 248 -0.63 1.19 -14.78
C GLY A 248 -2.03 1.58 -14.33
N PRO A 249 -2.36 2.88 -14.41
CA PRO A 249 -3.61 3.41 -13.91
C PRO A 249 -4.80 2.92 -14.74
N SER A 250 -5.93 2.72 -14.09
CA SER A 250 -7.17 2.29 -14.75
C SER A 250 -8.41 2.94 -14.16
N VAL A 251 -9.43 3.12 -15.01
CA VAL A 251 -10.77 3.56 -14.63
C VAL A 251 -11.75 2.46 -15.03
N PHE A 252 -12.63 2.08 -14.12
CA PHE A 252 -13.67 1.09 -14.39
C PHE A 252 -15.01 1.48 -13.78
N ALA A 253 -16.06 1.21 -14.53
CA ALA A 253 -17.42 1.66 -14.24
C ALA A 253 -18.43 0.53 -14.44
N TYR A 254 -19.48 0.58 -13.62
CA TYR A 254 -20.64 -0.30 -13.72
C TYR A 254 -21.87 0.57 -13.91
N GLY A 255 -22.57 0.37 -15.03
CA GLY A 255 -23.74 1.16 -15.41
C GLY A 255 -24.95 0.28 -15.75
N ILE A 256 -26.15 0.85 -15.67
CA ILE A 256 -27.39 0.16 -16.09
C ILE A 256 -27.33 -0.16 -17.59
N THR A 257 -26.79 0.76 -18.38
CA THR A 257 -26.49 0.52 -19.80
C THR A 257 -24.99 0.68 -20.10
N GLN A 258 -24.54 0.10 -21.21
CA GLN A 258 -23.16 0.25 -21.68
C GLN A 258 -22.79 1.73 -21.89
N ALA A 259 -23.73 2.52 -22.43
CA ALA A 259 -23.53 3.94 -22.66
C ALA A 259 -23.36 4.73 -21.35
N ASP A 260 -24.02 4.34 -20.26
CA ASP A 260 -23.85 4.98 -18.94
C ASP A 260 -22.46 4.70 -18.38
N ALA A 261 -22.03 3.43 -18.44
CA ALA A 261 -20.71 3.01 -17.97
C ALA A 261 -19.58 3.68 -18.77
N ASP A 262 -19.68 3.71 -20.10
CA ASP A 262 -18.66 4.32 -20.96
C ASP A 262 -18.56 5.83 -20.75
N ARG A 263 -19.68 6.56 -20.69
CA ARG A 263 -19.64 8.02 -20.46
C ARG A 263 -19.00 8.36 -19.11
N ALA A 264 -19.27 7.59 -18.06
CA ALA A 264 -18.67 7.82 -16.75
C ALA A 264 -17.16 7.54 -16.75
N ALA A 265 -16.73 6.43 -17.33
CA ALA A 265 -15.32 6.08 -17.44
C ALA A 265 -14.53 7.10 -18.29
N ASP A 266 -15.04 7.47 -19.46
CA ASP A 266 -14.40 8.41 -20.37
C ASP A 266 -14.28 9.82 -19.76
N ALA A 267 -15.26 10.24 -18.95
CA ALA A 267 -15.20 11.53 -18.25
C ALA A 267 -14.05 11.61 -17.24
N ILE A 268 -13.79 10.52 -16.49
CA ILE A 268 -12.68 10.46 -15.54
C ILE A 268 -11.35 10.32 -16.24
N VAL A 269 -11.24 9.49 -17.29
CA VAL A 269 -10.02 9.37 -18.11
C VAL A 269 -9.62 10.73 -18.66
N LYS A 270 -10.55 11.46 -19.29
CA LYS A 270 -10.29 12.79 -19.84
C LYS A 270 -9.81 13.77 -18.77
N LEU A 271 -10.37 13.70 -17.56
CA LEU A 271 -9.94 14.56 -16.45
C LEU A 271 -8.51 14.22 -16.01
N ILE A 272 -8.19 12.94 -15.83
CA ILE A 272 -6.84 12.48 -15.47
C ILE A 272 -5.81 12.91 -16.52
N GLU A 273 -6.11 12.69 -17.81
CA GLU A 273 -5.22 13.07 -18.91
C GLU A 273 -5.00 14.59 -19.00
N SER A 274 -6.00 15.40 -18.63
CA SER A 274 -5.85 16.87 -18.57
C SER A 274 -4.95 17.36 -17.44
N HIS A 275 -4.59 16.47 -16.50
CA HIS A 275 -3.72 16.74 -15.36
C HIS A 275 -2.41 15.95 -15.41
N GLU A 276 -2.01 15.43 -16.57
CA GLU A 276 -0.75 14.67 -16.68
C GLU A 276 0.47 15.46 -16.16
N ASP A 277 0.56 16.75 -16.49
CA ASP A 277 1.61 17.66 -16.01
C ASP A 277 1.66 17.77 -14.48
N ASP A 278 0.51 17.66 -13.81
CA ASP A 278 0.38 17.81 -12.37
C ASP A 278 0.84 16.56 -11.59
N PHE A 279 1.09 15.44 -12.29
CA PHE A 279 1.61 14.21 -11.70
C PHE A 279 3.16 14.10 -11.73
N ASP A 280 3.87 15.17 -12.09
CA ASP A 280 5.35 15.23 -12.10
C ASP A 280 5.89 16.34 -11.17
N GLY A 281 5.68 16.17 -9.87
CA GLY A 281 6.10 17.16 -8.87
C GLY A 281 7.59 17.14 -8.52
N LYS A 282 8.00 18.07 -7.66
CA LYS A 282 9.41 18.23 -7.27
C LYS A 282 9.88 17.16 -6.29
N ILE A 283 10.96 16.47 -6.66
CA ILE A 283 11.71 15.55 -5.80
C ILE A 283 13.06 16.18 -5.46
N TRP A 284 13.41 16.21 -4.17
CA TRP A 284 14.69 16.75 -3.72
C TRP A 284 15.75 15.64 -3.62
N SER A 285 17.00 16.01 -3.92
CA SER A 285 18.15 15.20 -3.49
C SER A 285 18.23 15.18 -1.95
N PRO A 286 18.84 14.18 -1.31
CA PRO A 286 18.92 14.11 0.15
C PRO A 286 19.54 15.36 0.77
N ASP A 287 20.68 15.80 0.23
CA ASP A 287 21.41 16.97 0.72
C ASP A 287 20.66 18.29 0.48
N ASP A 288 20.09 18.50 -0.71
CA ASP A 288 19.33 19.73 -0.99
C ASP A 288 18.02 19.79 -0.18
N GLY A 289 17.35 18.65 -0.03
CA GLY A 289 16.13 18.53 0.76
C GLY A 289 16.37 18.85 2.23
N VAL A 290 17.44 18.31 2.82
CA VAL A 290 17.82 18.62 4.21
C VAL A 290 18.17 20.09 4.38
N ARG A 291 18.98 20.68 3.48
CA ARG A 291 19.29 22.11 3.55
C ARG A 291 18.06 22.98 3.42
N HIS A 292 17.15 22.65 2.51
CA HIS A 292 15.91 23.40 2.35
C HIS A 292 15.00 23.26 3.58
N ALA A 293 14.88 22.07 4.15
CA ALA A 293 14.14 21.84 5.39
C ALA A 293 14.73 22.63 6.56
N MET A 294 16.06 22.69 6.68
CA MET A 294 16.74 23.50 7.70
C MET A 294 16.45 25.00 7.53
N GLU A 295 16.37 25.50 6.30
CA GLU A 295 16.01 26.89 6.04
C GLU A 295 14.58 27.19 6.50
N LEU A 296 13.62 26.34 6.11
CA LEU A 296 12.22 26.47 6.54
C LEU A 296 12.08 26.39 8.06
N ALA A 297 12.84 25.50 8.71
CA ALA A 297 12.77 25.26 10.16
C ALA A 297 13.25 26.45 11.03
N LYS A 298 13.93 27.46 10.45
CA LYS A 298 14.38 28.66 11.18
C LYS A 298 13.22 29.51 11.70
N SER A 299 12.15 29.60 10.92
CA SER A 299 10.94 30.38 11.27
C SER A 299 9.71 29.51 11.52
N ALA A 300 9.78 28.20 11.24
CA ALA A 300 8.67 27.27 11.47
C ALA A 300 8.32 27.12 12.96
N SER A 301 7.02 27.02 13.23
CA SER A 301 6.48 26.70 14.55
C SER A 301 6.19 25.20 14.72
N LYS A 302 6.13 24.48 13.60
CA LYS A 302 5.87 23.05 13.50
C LYS A 302 7.03 22.32 12.78
N PRO A 303 7.17 20.99 12.95
CA PRO A 303 8.15 20.20 12.23
C PRO A 303 8.05 20.32 10.70
N ILE A 304 9.20 20.36 10.02
CA ILE A 304 9.29 20.05 8.58
C ILE A 304 9.37 18.54 8.43
N ILE A 305 8.55 17.98 7.55
CA ILE A 305 8.47 16.52 7.38
C ILE A 305 8.95 16.15 5.98
N ILE A 306 9.89 15.22 5.93
CA ILE A 306 10.46 14.68 4.72
C ILE A 306 10.01 13.22 4.57
N ALA A 307 9.39 12.91 3.43
CA ALA A 307 9.14 11.55 2.99
C ALA A 307 10.42 10.99 2.36
N ASP A 308 11.00 9.96 2.98
CA ASP A 308 12.03 9.10 2.40
C ASP A 308 11.33 8.02 1.58
N THR A 309 10.85 8.42 0.40
CA THR A 309 9.84 7.66 -0.35
C THR A 309 10.38 6.36 -0.94
N GLN A 310 11.70 6.30 -1.21
CA GLN A 310 12.26 5.14 -1.94
C GLN A 310 12.60 3.95 -1.05
N ASP A 311 12.67 4.15 0.27
CA ASP A 311 12.84 3.08 1.24
C ASP A 311 11.61 2.95 2.15
N ASN A 312 10.47 2.81 1.48
CA ASN A 312 9.16 2.62 2.09
C ASN A 312 8.80 1.12 2.13
N PRO A 313 8.68 0.49 3.32
CA PRO A 313 8.21 -0.89 3.45
C PRO A 313 6.83 -1.14 2.85
N GLY A 314 5.95 -0.14 2.85
CA GLY A 314 4.64 -0.18 2.21
C GLY A 314 4.69 -0.10 0.68
N ALA A 315 5.87 -0.18 0.07
CA ALA A 315 6.06 -0.26 -1.39
C ALA A 315 7.20 -1.24 -1.77
N GLY A 316 7.54 -2.19 -0.88
CA GLY A 316 8.56 -3.20 -1.11
C GLY A 316 9.98 -2.82 -0.65
N GLY A 317 10.15 -1.68 0.02
CA GLY A 317 11.40 -1.31 0.71
C GLY A 317 11.69 -2.18 1.93
N ASP A 318 12.95 -2.19 2.36
CA ASP A 318 13.38 -2.94 3.56
C ASP A 318 13.50 -2.04 4.80
N SER A 319 13.33 -0.72 4.65
CA SER A 319 13.48 0.28 5.72
C SER A 319 14.89 0.34 6.31
N ASP A 320 15.91 -0.12 5.60
CA ASP A 320 17.27 -0.16 6.12
C ASP A 320 18.23 0.80 5.42
N THR A 321 17.81 1.57 4.41
CA THR A 321 18.73 2.46 3.69
C THR A 321 19.06 3.70 4.51
N THR A 322 20.29 4.21 4.32
CA THR A 322 20.84 5.27 5.20
C THR A 322 21.08 6.60 4.49
N GLY A 323 20.71 6.73 3.21
CA GLY A 323 20.99 7.94 2.42
C GLY A 323 20.48 9.25 3.06
N MET A 324 19.24 9.26 3.58
CA MET A 324 18.72 10.42 4.31
C MET A 324 19.43 10.66 5.65
N LEU A 325 19.75 9.60 6.40
CA LEU A 325 20.52 9.71 7.64
C LEU A 325 21.88 10.36 7.39
N ARG A 326 22.60 9.92 6.36
CA ARG A 326 23.89 10.50 5.95
C ARG A 326 23.76 11.98 5.61
N ALA A 327 22.70 12.37 4.89
CA ALA A 327 22.45 13.76 4.55
C ALA A 327 22.15 14.62 5.80
N LEU A 328 21.33 14.13 6.74
CA LEU A 328 21.04 14.80 8.00
C LEU A 328 22.32 15.07 8.81
N VAL A 329 23.17 14.04 8.97
CA VAL A 329 24.41 14.15 9.74
C VAL A 329 25.41 15.08 9.05
N ARG A 330 25.62 14.93 7.73
CA ARG A 330 26.56 15.76 6.96
C ARG A 330 26.22 17.24 7.01
N ASN A 331 24.92 17.58 6.93
CA ASN A 331 24.45 18.96 6.99
C ASN A 331 24.23 19.46 8.43
N LYS A 332 24.50 18.63 9.44
CA LYS A 332 24.35 18.95 10.88
C LYS A 332 22.94 19.41 11.23
N ALA A 333 21.94 18.70 10.72
CA ALA A 333 20.54 18.97 11.01
C ALA A 333 20.17 18.60 12.46
N SER A 334 19.18 19.30 13.01
CA SER A 334 18.45 18.89 14.22
C SER A 334 17.22 18.11 13.77
N ALA A 335 17.23 16.78 13.93
CA ALA A 335 16.24 15.94 13.28
C ALA A 335 16.00 14.60 13.98
N ALA A 336 14.88 13.95 13.62
CA ALA A 336 14.68 12.53 13.86
C ALA A 336 14.34 11.79 12.57
N THR A 337 14.76 10.53 12.46
CA THR A 337 14.42 9.65 11.34
C THR A 337 14.10 8.24 11.82
N GLY A 338 13.25 7.53 11.08
CA GLY A 338 12.91 6.16 11.41
C GLY A 338 11.88 5.53 10.47
N ALA A 339 11.52 4.26 10.71
CA ALA A 339 12.22 3.33 11.61
C ALA A 339 13.23 2.54 10.78
N ILE A 340 14.51 2.56 11.17
CA ILE A 340 15.53 1.78 10.45
C ILE A 340 15.45 0.32 10.90
N TYR A 341 15.18 -0.58 9.97
CA TYR A 341 15.19 -2.02 10.21
C TYR A 341 16.63 -2.52 10.34
N ASP A 342 17.05 -2.83 11.58
CA ASP A 342 18.37 -3.39 11.86
C ASP A 342 18.37 -4.15 13.20
N PRO A 343 17.94 -5.44 13.20
CA PRO A 343 17.86 -6.25 14.42
C PRO A 343 19.21 -6.41 15.12
N ALA A 344 20.31 -6.46 14.35
CA ALA A 344 21.65 -6.61 14.91
C ALA A 344 22.08 -5.35 15.68
N SER A 345 21.82 -4.16 15.11
CA SER A 345 22.11 -2.89 15.77
C SER A 345 21.23 -2.67 17.00
N ALA A 346 19.94 -3.02 16.93
CA ALA A 346 19.05 -2.94 18.08
C ALA A 346 19.52 -3.84 19.23
N LYS A 347 19.89 -5.10 18.93
CA LYS A 347 20.44 -6.03 19.93
C LYS A 347 21.74 -5.52 20.56
N ALA A 348 22.63 -4.94 19.76
CA ALA A 348 23.88 -4.36 20.27
C ALA A 348 23.62 -3.15 21.19
N ALA A 349 22.65 -2.29 20.85
CA ALA A 349 22.23 -1.18 21.71
C ALA A 349 21.67 -1.67 23.05
N HIS A 350 20.85 -2.72 23.03
CA HIS A 350 20.33 -3.35 24.26
C HIS A 350 21.46 -3.90 25.14
N ALA A 351 22.45 -4.56 24.56
CA ALA A 351 23.60 -5.09 25.30
C ALA A 351 24.46 -3.99 25.95
N ALA A 352 24.55 -2.82 25.33
CA ALA A 352 25.33 -1.70 25.84
C ALA A 352 24.62 -0.87 26.93
N SER A 353 23.27 -0.94 26.98
CA SER A 353 22.40 -0.16 27.88
C SER A 353 22.30 1.35 27.56
N VAL A 354 21.27 1.99 28.11
CA VAL A 354 21.01 3.43 27.97
C VAL A 354 22.18 4.25 28.52
N GLY A 355 22.56 5.32 27.80
CA GLY A 355 23.67 6.21 28.13
C GLY A 355 25.02 5.74 27.59
N ALA A 356 25.13 4.49 27.12
CA ALA A 356 26.36 3.98 26.54
C ALA A 356 26.61 4.51 25.13
N THR A 357 27.88 4.51 24.75
CA THR A 357 28.35 4.80 23.40
C THR A 357 28.65 3.49 22.68
N VAL A 358 28.10 3.32 21.47
CA VAL A 358 28.25 2.10 20.65
C VAL A 358 28.69 2.44 19.24
N THR A 359 29.69 1.74 18.72
CA THR A 359 30.04 1.80 17.30
C THR A 359 29.29 0.72 16.54
N LEU A 360 28.43 1.11 15.60
CA LEU A 360 27.54 0.22 14.86
C LEU A 360 27.71 0.42 13.36
N SER A 361 27.45 -0.65 12.60
CA SER A 361 27.24 -0.58 11.14
C SER A 361 25.73 -0.66 10.90
N LEU A 362 25.09 0.51 10.93
CA LEU A 362 23.64 0.66 10.92
C LEU A 362 23.09 0.61 9.50
N GLY A 363 22.03 -0.19 9.27
CA GLY A 363 21.33 -0.25 7.99
C GLY A 363 22.22 -0.71 6.82
N GLY A 364 21.77 -0.45 5.59
CA GLY A 364 22.50 -0.65 4.33
C GLY A 364 22.86 -2.10 4.03
N LYS A 365 22.00 -3.05 4.43
CA LYS A 365 22.21 -4.50 4.34
C LYS A 365 21.39 -5.16 3.23
N SER A 366 20.40 -4.45 2.67
CA SER A 366 19.51 -4.96 1.61
C SER A 366 20.12 -4.96 0.20
N GLY A 367 21.36 -4.49 0.04
CA GLY A 367 22.07 -4.54 -1.25
C GLY A 367 21.59 -3.51 -2.28
N ILE A 368 20.94 -2.43 -1.83
CA ILE A 368 20.50 -1.33 -2.70
C ILE A 368 21.73 -0.63 -3.31
N PRO A 369 21.81 -0.51 -4.65
CA PRO A 369 22.91 0.19 -5.30
C PRO A 369 23.05 1.63 -4.79
N GLY A 370 24.26 2.00 -4.37
CA GLY A 370 24.55 3.33 -3.85
C GLY A 370 24.25 3.51 -2.35
N ASP A 371 23.84 2.46 -1.64
CA ASP A 371 23.76 2.45 -0.19
C ASP A 371 24.69 1.36 0.39
N GLU A 372 25.17 1.60 1.61
CA GLU A 372 26.07 0.71 2.34
C GLU A 372 25.83 0.87 3.84
N PRO A 373 26.27 -0.06 4.69
CA PRO A 373 26.11 0.10 6.14
C PRO A 373 26.75 1.39 6.65
N TYR A 374 26.01 2.17 7.43
CA TYR A 374 26.50 3.42 8.00
C TYR A 374 27.26 3.13 9.29
N ARG A 375 28.60 3.05 9.16
CA ARG A 375 29.49 2.77 10.28
C ARG A 375 29.82 4.03 11.06
N GLU A 376 29.24 4.16 12.24
CA GLU A 376 29.44 5.33 13.10
C GLU A 376 29.33 5.01 14.58
N THR A 377 29.65 5.99 15.42
CA THR A 377 29.50 5.91 16.87
C THR A 377 28.29 6.69 17.36
N PHE A 378 27.39 5.99 18.06
CA PHE A 378 26.10 6.48 18.52
C PHE A 378 26.01 6.44 20.05
N ILE A 379 25.14 7.28 20.61
CA ILE A 379 24.73 7.21 22.00
C ILE A 379 23.36 6.53 22.07
N VAL A 380 23.20 5.56 22.97
CA VAL A 380 21.90 4.91 23.22
C VAL A 380 21.07 5.80 24.15
N GLU A 381 20.07 6.50 23.63
CA GLU A 381 19.22 7.38 24.45
C GLU A 381 18.06 6.64 25.12
N LYS A 382 17.51 5.62 24.46
CA LYS A 382 16.37 4.86 24.94
C LYS A 382 16.37 3.46 24.37
N LEU A 383 15.88 2.51 25.15
CA LEU A 383 15.58 1.15 24.71
C LEU A 383 14.07 0.88 24.88
N SER A 384 13.55 0.03 24.01
CA SER A 384 12.16 -0.44 24.03
C SER A 384 12.10 -1.93 23.67
N ASP A 385 11.09 -2.63 24.16
CA ASP A 385 10.76 -4.00 23.77
C ASP A 385 9.95 -4.06 22.46
N GLY A 386 9.58 -2.89 21.92
CA GLY A 386 8.91 -2.76 20.63
C GLY A 386 7.40 -2.80 20.69
N ARG A 387 6.79 -2.85 21.89
CA ARG A 387 5.33 -2.94 22.05
C ARG A 387 4.70 -1.58 22.26
N PHE A 388 3.74 -1.22 21.41
CA PHE A 388 2.97 0.03 21.53
C PHE A 388 1.65 -0.05 20.77
N ILE A 389 0.74 0.88 21.08
CA ILE A 389 -0.48 1.09 20.30
C ILE A 389 -0.18 2.17 19.26
N ALA A 390 -0.58 1.93 18.01
CA ALA A 390 -0.50 2.86 16.89
C ALA A 390 -1.90 3.49 16.64
N PRO A 391 -2.24 4.63 17.29
CA PRO A 391 -3.58 5.22 17.26
C PRO A 391 -3.87 6.03 15.99
N GLY A 392 -2.86 6.32 15.18
CA GLY A 392 -2.97 7.11 13.97
C GLY A 392 -3.94 6.49 12.96
N PRO A 393 -4.55 7.30 12.06
CA PRO A 393 -5.70 6.85 11.28
C PRO A 393 -5.42 5.66 10.35
N TYR A 394 -4.19 5.50 9.88
CA TYR A 394 -3.80 4.38 9.01
C TYR A 394 -3.82 3.03 9.75
N TYR A 395 -3.18 2.94 10.91
CA TYR A 395 -3.15 1.70 11.70
C TYR A 395 -4.38 1.53 12.60
N GLY A 396 -5.12 2.60 12.90
CA GLY A 396 -6.44 2.53 13.51
C GLY A 396 -6.48 1.99 14.95
N GLY A 397 -5.43 2.20 15.74
CA GLY A 397 -5.36 1.74 17.14
C GLY A 397 -4.79 0.33 17.32
N ARG A 398 -4.10 -0.22 16.31
CA ARG A 398 -3.50 -1.55 16.36
C ARG A 398 -2.37 -1.64 17.40
N GLU A 399 -2.31 -2.78 18.09
CA GLU A 399 -1.13 -3.18 18.88
C GLU A 399 -0.01 -3.67 17.94
N MET A 400 1.14 -3.00 18.02
CA MET A 400 2.33 -3.27 17.20
C MET A 400 3.41 -3.94 18.05
N GLU A 401 4.20 -4.84 17.44
CA GLU A 401 5.37 -5.48 18.05
C GLU A 401 6.58 -5.38 17.12
N MET A 402 7.49 -4.45 17.42
CA MET A 402 8.68 -4.14 16.61
C MET A 402 9.95 -4.89 17.06
N GLY A 403 9.81 -5.77 18.05
CA GLY A 403 10.92 -6.44 18.74
C GLY A 403 11.84 -5.46 19.49
N PRO A 404 13.01 -5.91 19.96
CA PRO A 404 13.98 -5.02 20.59
C PRO A 404 14.28 -3.81 19.70
N SER A 405 14.13 -2.62 20.25
CA SER A 405 14.31 -1.35 19.54
C SER A 405 15.10 -0.35 20.38
N ALA A 406 15.66 0.66 19.72
CA ALA A 406 16.44 1.70 20.36
C ALA A 406 16.24 3.08 19.71
N CYS A 407 16.35 4.13 20.52
CA CYS A 407 16.70 5.47 20.04
C CYS A 407 18.22 5.61 20.10
N LEU A 408 18.84 5.76 18.94
CA LEU A 408 20.25 6.10 18.80
C LEU A 408 20.40 7.58 18.50
N ARG A 409 21.46 8.22 19.00
CA ARG A 409 21.80 9.61 18.66
C ARG A 409 23.22 9.74 18.11
N ILE A 410 23.36 10.56 17.07
CA ILE A 410 24.63 11.07 16.55
C ILE A 410 24.49 12.58 16.30
N GLY A 411 25.33 13.40 16.94
CA GLY A 411 25.12 14.85 16.95
C GLY A 411 23.74 15.21 17.51
N ASP A 412 22.96 15.95 16.74
CA ASP A 412 21.56 16.32 17.05
C ASP A 412 20.54 15.56 16.16
N VAL A 413 20.97 14.42 15.60
CA VAL A 413 20.12 13.50 14.84
C VAL A 413 19.77 12.29 15.70
N ARG A 414 18.47 12.03 15.87
CA ARG A 414 17.93 10.84 16.54
C ARG A 414 17.43 9.82 15.52
N ILE A 415 17.65 8.54 15.80
CA ILE A 415 17.31 7.44 14.91
C ILE A 415 16.50 6.41 15.68
N VAL A 416 15.31 6.10 15.19
CA VAL A 416 14.55 4.92 15.61
C VAL A 416 15.14 3.70 14.90
N VAL A 417 15.63 2.72 15.66
CA VAL A 417 16.08 1.42 15.14
C VAL A 417 15.19 0.31 15.68
N SER A 418 14.74 -0.59 14.82
CA SER A 418 13.80 -1.67 15.14
C SER A 418 14.25 -3.04 14.64
N SER A 419 13.78 -4.09 15.32
CA SER A 419 14.07 -5.49 14.97
C SER A 419 13.06 -6.13 14.02
N HIS A 420 11.88 -5.54 13.83
CA HIS A 420 10.93 -5.95 12.80
C HIS A 420 10.72 -4.82 11.81
N LYS A 421 10.37 -5.18 10.57
CA LYS A 421 10.09 -4.23 9.50
C LYS A 421 8.63 -3.77 9.58
N ALA A 422 8.42 -2.45 9.54
CA ALA A 422 7.10 -1.86 9.38
C ALA A 422 7.24 -0.48 8.72
N GLN A 423 6.22 -0.08 7.96
CA GLN A 423 6.16 1.26 7.39
C GLN A 423 5.97 2.31 8.49
N LEU A 424 6.78 3.38 8.49
CA LEU A 424 6.58 4.47 9.45
C LEU A 424 5.40 5.34 9.03
N ALA A 425 4.23 5.05 9.59
CA ALA A 425 2.97 5.72 9.27
C ALA A 425 2.26 6.35 10.48
N ASP A 426 2.86 6.28 11.67
CA ASP A 426 2.24 6.72 12.93
C ASP A 426 3.27 7.38 13.86
N GLN A 427 2.89 8.48 14.50
CA GLN A 427 3.73 9.22 15.45
C GLN A 427 4.17 8.37 16.65
N ALA A 428 3.38 7.38 17.07
CA ALA A 428 3.74 6.43 18.13
C ALA A 428 5.02 5.64 17.80
N MET A 429 5.35 5.49 16.52
CA MET A 429 6.59 4.84 16.06
C MET A 429 7.85 5.69 16.32
N TYR A 430 7.71 6.95 16.70
CA TYR A 430 8.81 7.72 17.31
C TYR A 430 8.73 7.68 18.85
N ARG A 431 7.51 7.81 19.40
CA ARG A 431 7.29 7.92 20.84
C ARG A 431 7.67 6.66 21.61
N TYR A 432 7.53 5.47 21.03
CA TYR A 432 7.85 4.22 21.72
C TYR A 432 9.35 4.08 22.07
N VAL A 433 10.22 4.87 21.42
CA VAL A 433 11.64 5.03 21.77
C VAL A 433 11.96 6.43 22.33
N GLY A 434 10.95 7.17 22.79
CA GLY A 434 11.11 8.43 23.53
C GLY A 434 11.32 9.68 22.67
N ILE A 435 11.09 9.61 21.36
CA ILE A 435 11.16 10.79 20.48
C ILE A 435 9.75 11.39 20.37
N GLU A 436 9.56 12.63 20.80
CA GLU A 436 8.29 13.36 20.59
C GLU A 436 8.32 14.07 19.24
N PRO A 437 7.48 13.66 18.25
CA PRO A 437 7.51 14.23 16.90
C PRO A 437 7.27 15.73 16.86
N THR A 438 6.35 16.24 17.67
CA THR A 438 5.99 17.66 17.70
C THR A 438 7.11 18.57 18.23
N ALA A 439 8.10 18.00 18.92
CA ALA A 439 9.27 18.73 19.43
C ALA A 439 10.45 18.75 18.44
N GLN A 440 10.37 18.03 17.31
CA GLN A 440 11.48 17.97 16.35
C GLN A 440 11.41 19.11 15.33
N LYS A 441 12.58 19.60 14.88
CA LYS A 441 12.64 20.57 13.77
C LYS A 441 12.39 19.91 12.42
N ILE A 442 12.97 18.73 12.22
CA ILE A 442 12.84 17.93 11.01
C ILE A 442 12.51 16.49 11.39
N LEU A 443 11.54 15.90 10.69
CA LEU A 443 11.21 14.48 10.75
C LEU A 443 11.44 13.85 9.38
N VAL A 444 12.11 12.70 9.32
CA VAL A 444 12.27 11.94 8.08
C VAL A 444 11.59 10.58 8.22
N ASN A 445 10.49 10.42 7.52
CA ASN A 445 9.64 9.24 7.59
C ASN A 445 9.94 8.30 6.42
N LYS A 446 10.29 7.05 6.73
CA LYS A 446 10.44 5.96 5.75
C LYS A 446 9.08 5.46 5.28
N SER A 447 8.41 6.30 4.50
CA SER A 447 7.07 6.12 3.94
C SER A 447 6.85 7.12 2.81
N SER A 448 6.01 6.77 1.83
CA SER A 448 5.68 7.65 0.70
C SER A 448 4.51 8.59 0.98
N VAL A 449 3.35 8.06 1.38
CA VAL A 449 2.14 8.87 1.63
C VAL A 449 1.39 8.46 2.90
N HIS A 450 1.32 7.17 3.28
CA HIS A 450 0.48 6.72 4.40
C HIS A 450 0.68 7.48 5.71
N PHE A 451 1.93 7.85 6.02
CA PHE A 451 2.27 8.67 7.18
C PHE A 451 1.52 10.00 7.25
N ARG A 452 1.12 10.59 6.12
CA ARG A 452 0.44 11.88 6.09
C ARG A 452 -0.83 11.89 6.93
N ALA A 453 -1.51 10.75 7.06
CA ALA A 453 -2.73 10.63 7.85
C ALA A 453 -2.55 11.09 9.30
N ASP A 454 -1.38 10.82 9.88
CA ASP A 454 -1.07 11.17 11.28
C ASP A 454 -0.10 12.35 11.39
N PHE A 455 0.75 12.58 10.39
CA PHE A 455 1.81 13.60 10.44
C PHE A 455 1.46 14.93 9.78
N GLU A 456 0.55 14.97 8.80
CA GLU A 456 0.14 16.22 8.14
C GLU A 456 -0.44 17.26 9.11
N PRO A 457 -1.26 16.91 10.13
CA PRO A 457 -1.76 17.88 11.11
C PRO A 457 -0.66 18.60 11.91
N ILE A 458 0.48 17.93 12.12
CA ILE A 458 1.62 18.48 12.87
C ILE A 458 2.69 19.08 11.95
N ALA A 459 2.56 18.99 10.63
CA ALA A 459 3.56 19.50 9.71
C ALA A 459 3.45 21.02 9.53
N GLU A 460 4.60 21.71 9.44
CA GLU A 460 4.69 23.02 8.80
C GLU A 460 4.69 22.86 7.28
N LYS A 461 5.49 21.90 6.80
CA LYS A 461 5.64 21.58 5.38
C LYS A 461 5.98 20.10 5.19
N LEU A 462 5.40 19.50 4.16
CA LEU A 462 5.73 18.17 3.66
C LEU A 462 6.59 18.28 2.40
N MET A 463 7.64 17.47 2.34
CA MET A 463 8.60 17.43 1.23
C MET A 463 8.92 15.98 0.88
N ILE A 464 9.24 15.73 -0.39
CA ILE A 464 9.66 14.41 -0.87
C ILE A 464 11.16 14.47 -1.19
N CYS A 465 11.93 13.55 -0.62
CA CYS A 465 13.33 13.34 -0.96
C CYS A 465 13.54 11.93 -1.54
N ALA A 466 14.47 11.82 -2.47
CA ALA A 466 14.87 10.53 -3.05
C ALA A 466 16.30 10.18 -2.63
N ALA A 467 16.44 9.34 -1.60
CA ALA A 467 17.65 8.60 -1.31
C ALA A 467 17.58 7.21 -1.97
N PRO A 468 18.71 6.53 -2.26
CA PRO A 468 18.69 5.17 -2.81
C PRO A 468 17.73 4.24 -2.05
N GLY A 469 16.91 3.49 -2.78
CA GLY A 469 15.92 2.56 -2.21
C GLY A 469 15.25 1.70 -3.28
N ALA A 470 14.48 0.70 -2.84
CA ALA A 470 13.83 -0.30 -3.71
C ALA A 470 12.63 0.24 -4.51
N MET A 471 12.10 1.41 -4.14
CA MET A 471 10.97 2.05 -4.82
C MET A 471 11.37 3.42 -5.39
N PRO A 472 12.03 3.48 -6.55
CA PRO A 472 12.39 4.77 -7.15
C PRO A 472 11.19 5.71 -7.30
N ALA A 473 11.38 6.96 -6.89
CA ALA A 473 10.35 8.00 -6.96
C ALA A 473 10.09 8.45 -8.41
N ASP A 474 11.08 8.28 -9.28
CA ASP A 474 10.95 8.43 -10.72
C ASP A 474 10.84 7.06 -11.38
N THR A 475 9.64 6.74 -11.85
CA THR A 475 9.30 5.47 -12.49
C THR A 475 10.09 5.26 -13.79
N ALA A 476 10.61 6.31 -14.43
CA ALA A 476 11.45 6.17 -15.62
C ALA A 476 12.83 5.56 -15.34
N THR A 477 13.25 5.49 -14.07
CA THR A 477 14.53 4.89 -13.66
C THR A 477 14.46 3.38 -13.45
N LEU A 478 13.26 2.81 -13.42
CA LEU A 478 13.05 1.38 -13.28
C LEU A 478 13.39 0.65 -14.58
N PRO A 479 13.98 -0.57 -14.52
CA PRO A 479 14.41 -1.32 -15.69
C PRO A 479 13.24 -2.08 -16.35
N TRP A 480 12.25 -1.34 -16.85
CA TRP A 480 11.05 -1.91 -17.48
C TRP A 480 11.38 -2.77 -18.70
N THR A 481 10.76 -3.94 -18.81
CA THR A 481 10.91 -4.83 -19.97
C THR A 481 9.59 -5.39 -20.51
N ARG A 482 8.49 -5.29 -19.76
CA ARG A 482 7.25 -6.03 -20.05
C ARG A 482 5.98 -5.19 -20.06
N LEU A 483 6.07 -3.85 -20.03
CA LEU A 483 4.91 -2.97 -20.11
C LEU A 483 4.18 -3.04 -21.46
N ARG A 484 2.93 -2.54 -21.50
CA ARG A 484 2.17 -2.36 -22.74
C ARG A 484 2.92 -1.40 -23.70
N PRO A 485 3.11 -1.75 -24.98
CA PRO A 485 3.71 -0.84 -25.96
C PRO A 485 2.93 0.48 -26.04
N GLY A 486 3.63 1.62 -26.06
CA GLY A 486 2.99 2.93 -26.19
C GLY A 486 2.66 3.65 -24.88
N ILE A 487 2.73 2.98 -23.73
CA ILE A 487 2.57 3.66 -22.43
C ILE A 487 3.78 4.55 -22.15
N ARG A 488 3.58 5.75 -21.58
CA ARG A 488 4.67 6.56 -21.05
C ARG A 488 5.06 6.07 -19.65
N ILE A 489 6.36 5.86 -19.43
CA ILE A 489 6.85 5.27 -18.17
C ILE A 489 6.87 6.25 -17.00
N LYS A 490 6.53 7.53 -17.24
CA LYS A 490 6.19 8.56 -16.25
C LYS A 490 5.32 9.61 -16.94
N PRO A 491 4.67 10.53 -16.22
CA PRO A 491 3.92 11.63 -16.83
C PRO A 491 4.83 12.46 -17.73
N ASN A 492 4.39 12.75 -18.96
CA ASN A 492 5.16 13.43 -20.00
C ASN A 492 6.51 12.78 -20.34
N GLY A 493 6.70 11.54 -19.92
CA GLY A 493 7.95 10.80 -20.07
C GLY A 493 8.12 10.11 -21.40
N PRO A 494 9.22 9.36 -21.56
CA PRO A 494 9.45 8.56 -22.74
C PRO A 494 8.40 7.44 -22.84
N VAL A 495 8.06 7.11 -24.09
CA VAL A 495 7.17 6.01 -24.42
C VAL A 495 7.92 4.68 -24.33
N PHE A 496 7.34 3.72 -23.63
CA PHE A 496 7.84 2.37 -23.54
C PHE A 496 7.79 1.68 -24.91
N THR A 497 8.94 1.17 -25.33
CA THR A 497 9.11 0.31 -26.49
C THR A 497 9.65 -1.03 -26.00
N PRO A 498 8.95 -2.15 -26.24
CA PRO A 498 9.42 -3.45 -25.80
C PRO A 498 10.82 -3.76 -26.35
N PRO A 499 11.70 -4.41 -25.57
CA PRO A 499 12.98 -4.88 -26.07
C PRO A 499 12.79 -5.77 -27.31
N SER A 500 13.68 -5.65 -28.30
CA SER A 500 13.70 -6.58 -29.44
C SER A 500 13.92 -8.00 -28.92
N ARG A 501 13.02 -8.91 -29.29
CA ARG A 501 13.10 -10.33 -28.93
C ARG A 501 14.31 -11.03 -29.52
#